data_AF-A0A0E9TST6-F1
#
_entry.id   AF-A0A0E9TST6-F1
#
_cell.length_a   1.000
_cell.length_b   1.000
_cell.length_c   1.000
_cell.angle_alpha   90.00
_cell.angle_beta   90.00
_cell.angle_gamma   90.00
#
_symmetry.space_group_name_H-M   'P 1'
#
loop_
_entity.id
_entity.type
_entity.pdbx_description
1 polymer ?
#
loop_
_entity_poly.entity_id
_entity_poly.type
_entity_poly.pdbx_seq_one_letter_code
_entity_poly.pdbx_strand_id
1 'polypeptide(L)'
;MSSEEGQREVRVCVGFPRRSLLVLHGEARHKWKHAIHRQDIRQRRVCSTFRELSSAFLPGGEYEALGSQLLDIALGFQGSSV
;
A
#
# COMPACT_ATOMS: atom_id res chain seq x y z
N MET A 1 -12.97 -22.02 33.72
CA MET A 1 -11.80 -21.53 32.95
C MET A 1 -12.00 -21.98 31.51
N SER A 2 -12.80 -21.20 30.78
CA SER A 2 -13.27 -21.53 29.43
C SER A 2 -12.35 -20.93 28.38
N SER A 3 -11.68 -21.82 27.65
CA SER A 3 -11.40 -21.75 26.21
C SER A 3 -10.73 -20.47 25.67
N GLU A 4 -9.40 -20.51 25.57
CA GLU A 4 -8.69 -19.78 24.49
C GLU A 4 -9.06 -20.45 23.16
N GLU A 5 -10.16 -20.01 22.55
CA GLU A 5 -10.43 -20.29 21.14
C GLU A 5 -9.32 -19.62 20.32
N GLY A 6 -8.29 -20.40 19.99
CA GLY A 6 -7.18 -19.96 19.15
C GLY A 6 -7.70 -19.32 17.87
N GLN A 7 -7.46 -18.03 17.70
CA GLN A 7 -7.88 -17.28 16.52
C GLN A 7 -7.37 -18.00 15.27
N ARG A 8 -8.30 -18.52 14.47
CA ARG A 8 -7.97 -19.19 13.21
C ARG A 8 -7.46 -18.15 12.23
N GLU A 9 -6.22 -18.32 11.78
CA GLU A 9 -5.63 -17.42 10.79
C GLU A 9 -6.37 -17.57 9.45
N VAL A 10 -7.08 -16.51 9.04
CA VAL A 10 -7.76 -16.46 7.73
C VAL A 10 -6.80 -15.89 6.69
N ARG A 11 -6.65 -16.58 5.57
CA ARG A 11 -5.84 -16.14 4.43
C ARG A 11 -6.70 -16.09 3.18
N VAL A 12 -6.57 -15.00 2.42
CA VAL A 12 -7.29 -14.79 1.15
C VAL A 12 -6.27 -14.64 0.03
N CYS A 13 -6.32 -15.53 -0.96
CA CYS A 13 -5.46 -15.47 -2.14
C CYS A 13 -6.12 -14.58 -3.20
N VAL A 14 -5.47 -13.47 -3.55
CA VAL A 14 -5.96 -12.54 -4.59
C VAL A 14 -5.16 -12.73 -5.87
N GLY A 15 -5.82 -13.14 -6.95
CA GLY A 15 -5.21 -13.23 -8.27
C GLY A 15 -4.84 -11.85 -8.80
N PHE A 16 -3.56 -11.62 -9.08
CA PHE A 16 -3.07 -10.32 -9.56
C PHE A 16 -2.46 -10.46 -10.97
N PRO A 17 -3.25 -10.43 -12.05
CA PRO A 17 -2.74 -10.56 -13.42
C PRO A 17 -1.85 -9.36 -13.84
N ARG A 18 -1.21 -9.44 -15.02
CA ARG A 18 -0.40 -8.31 -15.54
C ARG A 18 -1.32 -7.16 -15.93
N ARG A 19 -0.90 -5.92 -15.66
CA ARG A 19 -1.63 -4.68 -15.96
C ARG A 19 -2.98 -4.53 -15.24
N SER A 20 -3.19 -5.22 -14.13
CA SER A 20 -4.31 -4.98 -13.24
C SER A 20 -3.96 -3.96 -12.16
N LEU A 21 -4.97 -3.22 -11.70
CA LEU A 21 -4.90 -2.35 -10.53
C LEU A 21 -5.53 -3.05 -9.33
N LEU A 22 -4.84 -3.10 -8.20
CA LEU A 22 -5.39 -3.55 -6.92
C LEU A 22 -5.63 -2.32 -6.03
N VAL A 23 -6.88 -2.10 -5.66
CA VAL A 23 -7.28 -1.00 -4.76
C VAL A 23 -7.58 -1.58 -3.39
N LEU A 24 -6.79 -1.23 -2.38
CA LEU A 24 -7.00 -1.61 -0.98
C LEU A 24 -7.55 -0.41 -0.20
N HIS A 25 -8.76 -0.54 0.34
CA HIS A 25 -9.41 0.47 1.16
C HIS A 25 -10.05 -0.15 2.41
N GLY A 26 -10.39 0.69 3.40
CA GLY A 26 -11.04 0.24 4.63
C GLY A 26 -10.25 -0.84 5.36
N GLU A 27 -10.94 -1.88 5.84
CA GLU A 27 -10.33 -2.93 6.65
C GLU A 27 -9.22 -3.69 5.91
N ALA A 28 -9.36 -3.92 4.61
CA ALA A 28 -8.34 -4.59 3.81
C ALA A 28 -6.99 -3.83 3.78
N ARG A 29 -7.02 -2.50 3.96
CA ARG A 29 -5.81 -1.67 4.07
C ARG A 29 -5.28 -1.59 5.50
N HIS A 30 -6.18 -1.46 6.47
CA HIS A 30 -5.81 -1.04 7.83
C HIS A 30 -5.73 -2.18 8.85
N LYS A 31 -6.48 -3.27 8.65
CA LYS A 31 -6.53 -4.42 9.57
C LYS A 31 -5.80 -5.64 9.03
N TRP A 32 -5.77 -5.80 7.71
CA TRP A 32 -5.17 -6.96 7.06
C TRP A 32 -3.71 -6.72 6.69
N LYS A 33 -2.90 -7.78 6.83
CA LYS A 33 -1.54 -7.81 6.29
C LYS A 33 -1.58 -8.38 4.88
N HIS A 34 -0.88 -7.75 3.95
CA HIS A 34 -0.70 -8.26 2.59
C HIS A 34 0.75 -8.74 2.41
N ALA A 35 0.92 -9.84 1.68
CA ALA A 35 2.22 -10.41 1.36
C ALA A 35 2.17 -11.08 -0.02
N ILE A 36 3.35 -11.19 -0.66
CA ILE A 36 3.54 -12.01 -1.85
C ILE A 36 4.47 -13.15 -1.44
N HIS A 37 4.00 -14.39 -1.52
CA HIS A 37 4.82 -15.54 -1.17
C HIS A 37 5.87 -15.79 -2.27
N ARG A 38 7.10 -16.14 -1.87
CA ARG A 38 8.24 -16.36 -2.79
C ARG A 38 7.93 -17.39 -3.88
N GLN A 39 7.16 -18.41 -3.54
CA GLN A 39 6.75 -19.49 -4.46
C GLN A 39 5.84 -19.02 -5.59
N ASP A 40 5.13 -17.89 -5.42
CA ASP A 40 4.19 -17.35 -6.41
C ASP A 40 4.87 -16.39 -7.40
N ILE A 41 6.13 -16.02 -7.16
CA ILE A 41 6.94 -15.20 -8.07
C ILE A 41 7.65 -16.13 -9.07
N ARG A 42 6.98 -16.39 -10.20
CA ARG A 42 7.48 -17.29 -11.27
C ARG A 42 8.46 -16.63 -12.25
N GLN A 43 8.43 -15.31 -12.34
CA GLN A 43 9.26 -14.50 -13.24
C GLN A 43 9.37 -13.06 -12.71
N ARG A 44 10.26 -12.25 -13.30
CA ARG A 44 10.39 -10.83 -12.95
C ARG A 44 9.04 -10.12 -13.06
N ARG A 45 8.61 -9.48 -11.97
CA ARG A 45 7.40 -8.67 -11.89
C ARG A 45 7.73 -7.36 -11.17
N VAL A 46 7.33 -6.25 -11.78
CA VAL A 46 7.46 -4.90 -11.20
C VAL A 46 6.05 -4.35 -10.98
N CYS A 47 5.83 -3.68 -9.86
CA CYS A 47 4.61 -2.95 -9.57
C CYS A 47 4.94 -1.53 -9.10
N SER A 48 4.03 -0.61 -9.40
CA SER A 48 4.03 0.74 -8.84
C SER A 48 2.88 0.81 -7.83
N THR A 49 3.19 1.22 -6.60
CA THR A 49 2.18 1.41 -5.55
C THR A 49 1.99 2.90 -5.34
N PHE A 50 0.75 3.36 -5.48
CA PHE A 50 0.39 4.76 -5.27
C PHE A 50 -0.34 4.91 -3.94
N ARG A 51 -0.02 5.97 -3.20
CA ARG A 51 -0.64 6.30 -1.92
C ARG A 51 -0.72 7.81 -1.80
N GLU A 52 -1.79 8.28 -1.15
CA GLU A 52 -1.85 9.63 -0.64
C GLU A 52 -1.01 9.76 0.63
N LEU A 53 -0.53 10.97 0.90
CA LEU A 53 0.09 11.31 2.16
C LEU A 53 -0.91 11.09 3.31
N SER A 54 -0.43 10.64 4.46
CA SER A 54 -1.27 10.55 5.64
C SER A 54 -1.63 11.93 6.17
N SER A 55 -2.67 12.03 6.99
CA SER A 55 -3.11 13.31 7.60
C SER A 55 -2.01 14.05 8.35
N ALA A 56 -1.00 13.33 8.88
CA ALA A 56 0.14 13.94 9.55
C ALA A 56 1.00 14.83 8.62
N PHE A 57 0.94 14.62 7.30
CA PHE A 57 1.67 15.40 6.29
C PHE A 57 0.76 16.36 5.51
N LEU A 58 -0.53 16.41 5.83
CA LEU A 58 -1.50 17.30 5.20
C LEU A 58 -1.65 18.59 6.04
N PRO A 59 -2.38 19.62 5.56
CA PRO A 59 -2.61 20.84 6.33
C PRO A 59 -3.19 20.57 7.73
N GLY A 60 -2.60 21.19 8.75
CA GLY A 60 -2.87 20.97 10.17
C GLY A 60 -2.14 19.78 10.79
N GLY A 61 -1.32 19.05 10.01
CA GLY A 61 -0.55 17.90 10.47
C GLY A 61 0.82 18.25 11.05
N GLU A 62 1.36 17.36 11.88
CA GLU A 62 2.69 17.52 12.51
C GLU A 62 3.83 17.76 11.49
N TYR A 63 3.72 17.15 10.31
CA TYR A 63 4.71 17.18 9.24
C TYR A 63 4.21 17.95 8.00
N GLU A 64 3.28 18.89 8.16
CA GLU A 64 2.71 19.67 7.05
C GLU A 64 3.79 20.28 6.15
N ALA A 65 4.80 20.92 6.72
CA ALA A 65 5.87 21.57 5.95
C ALA A 65 6.61 20.57 5.03
N LEU A 66 6.91 19.37 5.55
CA LEU A 66 7.53 18.30 4.77
C LEU A 66 6.56 17.74 3.72
N GLY A 67 5.28 17.59 4.07
CA GLY A 67 4.25 17.15 3.14
C GLY A 67 4.08 18.11 1.96
N SER A 68 4.08 19.42 2.20
CA SER A 68 4.05 20.45 1.16
C SER A 68 5.21 20.28 0.19
N GLN A 69 6.45 20.13 0.71
CA GLN A 69 7.63 19.93 -0.12
C GLN A 69 7.55 18.65 -0.96
N LEU A 70 7.05 17.55 -0.39
CA LEU A 70 6.89 16.28 -1.12
C LEU A 70 5.89 16.44 -2.27
N LEU A 71 4.79 17.15 -2.05
CA LEU A 71 3.78 17.41 -3.07
C LEU A 71 4.33 18.33 -4.17
N ASP A 72 5.06 19.38 -3.81
CA ASP A 72 5.70 20.29 -4.78
C ASP A 72 6.66 19.54 -5.72
N ILE A 73 7.50 18.67 -5.16
CA ILE A 73 8.41 17.82 -5.94
C ILE A 73 7.63 16.88 -6.86
N ALA A 74 6.60 16.21 -6.32
CA ALA A 74 5.80 15.26 -7.09
C ALA A 74 5.07 15.94 -8.26
N LEU A 75 4.54 17.14 -8.05
CA LEU A 75 3.86 17.93 -9.08
C LEU A 75 4.81 18.54 -10.10
N GLY A 76 6.09 18.70 -9.76
CA GLY A 76 7.14 19.18 -10.66
C GLY A 76 7.63 18.17 -11.70
N PHE A 77 7.17 16.91 -11.66
CA PHE A 77 7.64 15.86 -12.56
C PHE A 77 7.15 16.06 -14.01
N GLN A 78 8.09 16.18 -14.96
CA GLN A 78 7.81 16.43 -16.39
C GLN A 78 7.82 15.18 -17.28
N GLY A 79 8.04 13.98 -16.72
CA GLY A 79 7.90 12.74 -17.50
C GLY A 79 9.06 12.40 -18.45
N SER A 80 10.21 13.07 -18.36
CA SER A 80 11.37 12.76 -19.20
C SER A 80 12.12 11.53 -18.69
N SER A 81 12.14 10.45 -19.48
CA SER A 81 13.15 9.39 -19.31
C SER A 81 14.47 9.88 -19.86
N VAL A 82 15.54 9.72 -19.08
CA VAL A 82 16.92 9.72 -19.61
C VAL A 82 17.16 8.48 -20.45
#